data_AF-A0A662ITQ3-F1
#
_entry.id   AF-A0A662ITQ3-F1
#
_cell.length_a   1.000
_cell.length_b   1.000
_cell.length_c   1.000
_cell.angle_alpha   90.00
_cell.angle_beta   90.00
_cell.angle_gamma   90.00
#
_symmetry.space_group_name_H-M   'P 1'
#
loop_
_entity.id
_entity.type
_entity.pdbx_description
1 polymer ?
#
loop_
_entity_poly.entity_id
_entity_poly.type
_entity_poly.pdbx_seq_one_letter_code
_entity_poly.pdbx_strand_id
1 'polypeptide(L)'
;MDASPWRSTISSFPLGKGVDWFILAAAIAYIPACFGFNMMLSSYARDKGWSMGSKVGYISAVIGGKKFELLAEEVPFKLDEEDIKRWKGWLTTVRIDAWIVMSLLAFITVFMTIVLAYGLLAPKGLTLFGFKVASAQAEALAAVLGPAAWFIVLFGGFWMLFGSQFGLMDAVARVITDNFWIASPKVRSWCKEDPRRFYYAVLYLLFIVALILLIGSIGFGWMKPYGLAALGANLGLFAPLIAYPLQIVVDYKLMPKEQRPHPITTVLLVIGIVWYGFFLSALLLQTLAGIKL
;
A
#
# COMPACT_ATOMS: atom_id res chain seq x y z
N MET A 1 -2.81 -22.19 38.46
CA MET A 1 -2.45 -21.39 37.27
C MET A 1 -3.72 -21.19 36.46
N ASP A 2 -4.48 -20.15 36.79
CA ASP A 2 -5.78 -19.89 36.18
C ASP A 2 -5.61 -19.25 34.79
N ALA A 3 -6.07 -19.96 33.77
CA ALA A 3 -6.19 -19.46 32.40
C ALA A 3 -7.43 -18.54 32.21
N SER A 4 -7.89 -17.87 33.28
CA SER A 4 -9.08 -17.03 33.29
C SER A 4 -8.95 -15.68 32.54
N PRO A 5 -7.77 -15.02 32.43
CA PRO A 5 -7.68 -13.73 31.72
C PRO A 5 -7.87 -13.87 30.21
N TRP A 6 -7.64 -15.06 29.66
CA TRP A 6 -7.70 -15.32 28.22
C TRP A 6 -9.11 -15.71 27.76
N ARG A 7 -9.93 -16.29 28.64
CA ARG A 7 -11.31 -16.70 28.30
C ARG A 7 -12.24 -15.50 28.11
N SER A 8 -12.07 -14.42 28.88
CA SER A 8 -12.82 -13.17 28.69
C SER A 8 -12.49 -12.47 27.38
N THR A 9 -11.23 -12.57 26.92
CA THR A 9 -10.74 -11.91 25.70
C THR A 9 -11.27 -12.57 24.42
N ILE A 10 -11.54 -13.88 24.46
CA ILE A 10 -12.08 -14.64 23.30
C ILE A 10 -13.60 -14.47 23.19
N SER A 11 -14.34 -14.36 24.31
CA SER A 11 -15.78 -14.07 24.30
C SER A 11 -16.12 -12.63 23.91
N SER A 12 -15.16 -11.71 23.99
CA SER A 12 -15.27 -10.32 23.57
C SER A 12 -14.60 -10.10 22.21
N PHE A 13 -14.89 -10.94 21.22
CA PHE A 13 -14.51 -10.61 19.85
C PHE A 13 -15.18 -9.26 19.52
N PRO A 14 -14.42 -8.20 19.18
CA PRO A 14 -14.95 -6.83 19.05
C PRO A 14 -15.61 -6.67 17.68
N LEU A 15 -16.48 -7.59 17.30
CA LEU A 15 -17.36 -7.49 16.14
C LEU A 15 -18.81 -7.21 16.57
N GLY A 16 -19.05 -6.97 17.87
CA GLY A 16 -20.38 -6.80 18.45
C GLY A 16 -20.58 -5.45 19.15
N LYS A 17 -21.46 -4.63 18.57
CA LYS A 17 -22.09 -3.39 19.07
C LYS A 17 -21.15 -2.28 19.56
N GLY A 18 -21.06 -1.21 18.76
CA GLY A 18 -20.36 0.04 19.11
C GLY A 18 -19.04 0.27 18.36
N VAL A 19 -18.68 -0.63 17.45
CA VAL A 19 -17.50 -0.51 16.60
C VAL A 19 -17.78 0.49 15.49
N ASP A 20 -16.90 1.48 15.35
CA ASP A 20 -16.92 2.34 14.17
C ASP A 20 -16.36 1.55 12.98
N TRP A 21 -17.27 0.91 12.24
CA TRP A 21 -16.94 0.12 11.05
C TRP A 21 -16.22 0.92 9.98
N PHE A 22 -16.38 2.25 9.91
CA PHE A 22 -15.61 3.08 8.98
C PHE A 22 -14.13 3.12 9.37
N ILE A 23 -13.81 3.22 10.66
CA ILE A 23 -12.44 3.20 11.17
C ILE A 23 -11.86 1.78 11.15
N LEU A 24 -12.65 0.76 11.50
CA LEU A 24 -12.20 -0.63 11.45
C LEU A 24 -11.91 -1.05 10.01
N ALA A 25 -12.82 -0.76 9.07
CA ALA A 25 -12.60 -1.02 7.66
C ALA A 25 -11.38 -0.24 7.15
N ALA A 26 -11.18 1.02 7.57
CA ALA A 26 -10.01 1.79 7.17
C ALA A 26 -8.70 1.14 7.68
N ALA A 27 -8.68 0.64 8.92
CA ALA A 27 -7.53 -0.07 9.48
C ALA A 27 -7.24 -1.37 8.71
N ILE A 28 -8.26 -2.15 8.38
CA ILE A 28 -8.12 -3.35 7.54
C ILE A 28 -7.69 -2.97 6.12
N ALA A 29 -8.17 -1.85 5.58
CA ALA A 29 -7.86 -1.38 4.24
C ALA A 29 -6.43 -0.88 4.07
N TYR A 30 -5.75 -0.50 5.16
CA TYR A 30 -4.32 -0.21 5.12
C TYR A 30 -3.46 -1.46 4.87
N ILE A 31 -3.98 -2.67 5.14
CA ILE A 31 -3.30 -3.93 4.81
C ILE A 31 -3.13 -4.08 3.28
N PRO A 32 -4.21 -4.03 2.46
CA PRO A 32 -4.09 -4.06 1.01
C PRO A 32 -3.60 -2.74 0.41
N ALA A 33 -3.59 -1.60 1.11
CA ALA A 33 -2.91 -0.41 0.58
C ALA A 33 -1.42 -0.69 0.29
N CYS A 34 -0.81 -1.64 0.99
CA CYS A 34 0.53 -2.16 0.73
C CYS A 34 0.62 -2.98 -0.58
N PHE A 35 -0.48 -3.53 -1.08
CA PHE A 35 -0.55 -4.20 -2.39
C PHE A 35 -0.18 -3.25 -3.54
N GLY A 36 -0.57 -1.97 -3.47
CA GLY A 36 -0.17 -0.98 -4.46
C GLY A 36 1.35 -0.80 -4.55
N PHE A 37 2.05 -0.84 -3.40
CA PHE A 37 3.52 -0.83 -3.36
C PHE A 37 4.11 -2.11 -3.97
N ASN A 38 3.49 -3.26 -3.75
CA ASN A 38 3.93 -4.52 -4.37
C ASN A 38 3.80 -4.52 -5.90
N MET A 39 2.77 -3.88 -6.46
CA MET A 39 2.68 -3.73 -7.92
C MET A 39 3.83 -2.89 -8.48
N MET A 40 4.25 -1.86 -7.75
CA MET A 40 5.37 -1.00 -8.13
C MET A 40 6.75 -1.69 -8.02
N LEU A 41 6.89 -2.77 -7.24
CA LEU A 41 8.14 -3.56 -7.24
C LEU A 41 8.54 -4.00 -8.65
N SER A 42 7.55 -4.27 -9.52
CA SER A 42 7.82 -4.59 -10.93
C SER A 42 8.44 -3.41 -11.69
N SER A 43 7.92 -2.20 -11.52
CA SER A 43 8.49 -0.97 -12.10
C SER A 43 9.88 -0.67 -11.53
N TYR A 44 10.12 -0.86 -10.23
CA TYR A 44 11.45 -0.65 -9.64
C TYR A 44 12.46 -1.72 -10.05
N ALA A 45 12.04 -2.99 -10.10
CA ALA A 45 12.87 -4.06 -10.63
C ALA A 45 13.25 -3.78 -12.08
N ARG A 46 12.32 -3.28 -12.91
CA ARG A 46 12.59 -2.81 -14.27
C ARG A 46 13.59 -1.66 -14.27
N ASP A 47 13.36 -0.61 -13.49
CA ASP A 47 14.20 0.59 -13.49
C ASP A 47 15.64 0.31 -13.01
N LYS A 48 15.81 -0.66 -12.11
CA LYS A 48 17.12 -1.14 -11.66
C LYS A 48 17.76 -2.14 -12.62
N GLY A 49 17.06 -2.56 -13.67
CA GLY A 49 17.53 -3.55 -14.64
C GLY A 49 17.63 -4.95 -14.05
N TRP A 50 16.78 -5.32 -13.09
CA TRP A 50 16.76 -6.65 -12.51
C TRP A 50 16.06 -7.63 -13.46
N SER A 51 16.66 -8.81 -13.67
CA SER A 51 16.11 -9.87 -14.52
C SER A 51 15.74 -9.34 -15.92
N MET A 52 14.60 -9.78 -16.47
CA MET A 52 14.05 -9.31 -17.75
C MET A 52 13.79 -7.80 -17.80
N GLY A 53 13.72 -7.12 -16.64
CA GLY A 53 13.60 -5.67 -16.56
C GLY A 53 14.75 -4.91 -17.23
N SER A 54 15.95 -5.50 -17.29
CA SER A 54 17.10 -4.95 -18.03
C SER A 54 16.89 -4.80 -19.53
N LYS A 55 15.88 -5.48 -20.10
CA LYS A 55 15.64 -5.53 -21.56
C LYS A 55 14.66 -4.48 -22.05
N VAL A 56 13.91 -3.82 -21.17
CA VAL A 56 12.77 -2.96 -21.53
C VAL A 56 13.07 -1.46 -21.44
N GLY A 57 14.13 -1.07 -20.72
CA GLY A 57 14.46 0.33 -20.44
C GLY A 57 13.82 0.86 -19.15
N TYR A 58 14.02 2.15 -18.83
CA TYR A 58 13.56 2.74 -17.57
C TYR A 58 13.24 4.23 -17.67
N ILE A 59 12.39 4.73 -16.77
CA ILE A 59 12.08 6.16 -16.67
C ILE A 59 13.18 6.85 -15.86
N SER A 60 14.02 7.65 -16.52
CA SER A 60 15.15 8.31 -15.87
C SER A 60 14.76 9.60 -15.14
N ALA A 61 15.55 9.99 -14.13
CA ALA A 61 15.37 11.27 -13.43
C ALA A 61 15.65 12.47 -14.36
N VAL A 62 15.01 13.62 -14.09
CA VAL A 62 15.21 14.87 -14.86
C VAL A 62 16.64 15.37 -14.80
N ILE A 63 17.30 15.21 -13.65
CA ILE A 63 18.67 15.68 -13.42
C ILE A 63 19.59 14.47 -13.32
N GLY A 64 20.60 14.39 -14.19
CA GLY A 64 21.66 13.37 -14.15
C GLY A 64 21.27 11.96 -14.64
N GLY A 65 20.02 11.73 -15.05
CA GLY A 65 19.58 10.44 -15.59
C GLY A 65 20.09 10.19 -17.02
N LYS A 66 20.76 9.05 -17.27
CA LYS A 66 21.03 8.60 -18.64
C LYS A 66 19.69 8.35 -19.35
N LYS A 67 19.55 8.88 -20.57
CA LYS A 67 18.37 8.62 -21.40
C LYS A 67 18.46 7.18 -21.91
N PHE A 68 17.55 6.33 -21.47
CA PHE A 68 17.30 5.04 -22.10
C PHE A 68 15.93 5.10 -22.74
N GLU A 69 15.80 4.54 -23.95
CA GLU A 69 14.51 4.39 -24.59
C GLU A 69 13.69 3.35 -23.82
N LEU A 70 12.47 3.72 -23.44
CA LEU A 70 11.51 2.80 -22.85
C LEU A 70 10.78 2.11 -24.00
N LEU A 71 11.05 0.81 -24.18
CA LEU A 71 10.41 0.02 -25.23
C LEU A 71 8.89 -0.03 -25.00
N ALA A 72 8.13 0.22 -26.05
CA ALA A 72 6.68 0.04 -26.06
C ALA A 72 6.26 -1.39 -26.44
N GLU A 73 7.19 -2.17 -26.99
CA GLU A 73 6.97 -3.56 -27.41
C GLU A 73 7.35 -4.55 -26.30
N GLU A 74 6.65 -5.69 -26.27
CA GLU A 74 6.91 -6.76 -25.31
C GLU A 74 8.21 -7.50 -25.66
N VAL A 75 9.00 -7.83 -24.64
CA VAL A 75 10.17 -8.72 -24.78
C VAL A 75 9.76 -10.11 -24.30
N PRO A 76 9.53 -11.08 -25.21
CA PRO A 76 9.01 -12.38 -24.83
C PRO A 76 10.05 -13.18 -24.02
N PHE A 77 9.57 -13.90 -23.01
CA PHE A 77 10.39 -14.82 -22.22
C PHE A 77 10.70 -16.09 -23.01
N LYS A 78 11.97 -16.51 -23.03
CA LYS A 78 12.39 -17.76 -23.67
C LYS A 78 12.25 -18.91 -22.69
N LEU A 79 11.59 -19.99 -23.11
CA LEU A 79 11.42 -21.21 -22.31
C LEU A 79 12.63 -22.15 -22.47
N ASP A 80 13.84 -21.65 -22.20
CA ASP A 80 15.03 -22.49 -22.11
C ASP A 80 15.35 -22.86 -20.65
N GLU A 81 16.13 -23.92 -20.45
CA GLU A 81 16.43 -24.41 -19.10
C GLU A 81 17.24 -23.39 -18.27
N GLU A 82 18.09 -22.61 -18.94
CA GLU A 82 18.96 -21.63 -18.29
C GLU A 82 18.17 -20.41 -17.80
N ASP A 83 17.29 -19.84 -18.61
CA ASP A 83 16.45 -18.71 -18.23
C ASP A 83 15.39 -19.12 -17.21
N ILE A 84 14.86 -20.34 -17.27
CA ILE A 84 14.00 -20.88 -16.20
C ILE A 84 14.76 -20.97 -14.88
N LYS A 85 16.02 -21.43 -14.89
CA LYS A 85 16.87 -21.49 -13.68
C LYS A 85 17.13 -20.09 -13.12
N ARG A 86 17.46 -19.11 -13.98
CA ARG A 86 17.65 -17.70 -13.60
C ARG A 86 16.36 -17.09 -13.04
N TRP A 87 15.23 -17.35 -13.68
CA TRP A 87 13.90 -16.91 -13.22
C TRP A 87 13.59 -17.45 -11.82
N LYS A 88 13.80 -18.75 -11.56
CA LYS A 88 13.58 -19.34 -10.23
C LYS A 88 14.52 -18.76 -9.17
N GLY A 89 15.77 -18.47 -9.53
CA GLY A 89 16.72 -17.79 -8.64
C GLY A 89 16.24 -16.40 -8.26
N TRP A 90 15.86 -15.59 -9.26
CA TRP A 90 15.28 -14.26 -9.03
C TRP A 90 14.01 -14.31 -8.19
N LEU A 91 13.09 -15.23 -8.50
CA LEU A 91 11.83 -15.41 -7.77
C LEU A 91 12.08 -15.78 -6.30
N THR A 92 13.14 -16.53 -6.01
CA THR A 92 13.51 -16.87 -4.63
C THR A 92 13.96 -15.63 -3.86
N THR A 93 14.79 -14.77 -4.47
CA THR A 93 15.19 -13.50 -3.87
C THR A 93 14.00 -12.59 -3.59
N VAL A 94 13.07 -12.46 -4.54
CA VAL A 94 11.84 -11.67 -4.36
C VAL A 94 10.97 -12.22 -3.25
N ARG A 95 10.85 -13.56 -3.13
CA ARG A 95 10.10 -14.20 -2.04
C ARG A 95 10.73 -13.95 -0.67
N ILE A 96 12.06 -14.02 -0.57
CA ILE A 96 12.78 -13.72 0.68
C ILE A 96 12.52 -12.28 1.09
N ASP A 97 12.66 -11.33 0.16
CA ASP A 97 12.38 -9.93 0.42
C ASP A 97 10.93 -9.70 0.88
N ALA A 98 9.95 -10.27 0.16
CA ALA A 98 8.54 -10.11 0.49
C ALA A 98 8.15 -10.74 1.85
N TRP A 99 8.62 -11.96 2.14
CA TRP A 99 8.22 -12.68 3.36
C TRP A 99 9.01 -12.27 4.60
N ILE A 100 10.32 -12.09 4.47
CA ILE A 100 11.20 -11.80 5.61
C ILE A 100 11.34 -10.30 5.80
N VAL A 101 11.75 -9.57 4.76
CA VAL A 101 12.05 -8.14 4.91
C VAL A 101 10.76 -7.34 5.03
N MET A 102 9.80 -7.54 4.13
CA MET A 102 8.56 -6.78 4.16
C MET A 102 7.58 -7.32 5.21
N SER A 103 7.22 -8.61 5.15
CA SER A 103 6.13 -9.12 5.99
C SER A 103 6.52 -9.32 7.45
N LEU A 104 7.64 -9.98 7.74
CA LEU A 104 8.05 -10.25 9.13
C LEU A 104 8.45 -8.97 9.88
N LEU A 105 9.24 -8.08 9.26
CA LEU A 105 9.58 -6.80 9.91
C LEU A 105 8.36 -5.92 10.09
N ALA A 106 7.46 -5.82 9.10
CA ALA A 106 6.21 -5.08 9.27
C ALA A 106 5.35 -5.66 10.40
N PHE A 107 5.25 -6.98 10.49
CA PHE A 107 4.54 -7.64 11.59
C PHE A 107 5.14 -7.28 12.96
N ILE A 108 6.47 -7.39 13.10
CA ILE A 108 7.16 -7.02 14.35
C ILE A 108 6.93 -5.54 14.67
N THR A 109 7.06 -4.64 13.69
CA THR A 109 6.83 -3.21 13.89
C THR A 109 5.40 -2.91 14.33
N VAL A 110 4.39 -3.45 13.64
CA VAL A 110 2.98 -3.26 14.01
C VAL A 110 2.69 -3.85 15.38
N PHE A 111 3.23 -5.03 15.70
CA PHE A 111 3.08 -5.64 17.01
C PHE A 111 3.66 -4.75 18.12
N MET A 112 4.89 -4.24 17.92
CA MET A 112 5.54 -3.35 18.88
C MET A 112 4.80 -2.02 19.05
N THR A 113 4.26 -1.43 17.97
CA THR A 113 3.50 -0.18 18.07
C THR A 113 2.15 -0.38 18.75
N ILE A 114 1.49 -1.52 18.54
CA ILE A 114 0.27 -1.89 19.29
C ILE A 114 0.58 -2.03 20.78
N VAL A 115 1.65 -2.74 21.14
CA VAL A 115 2.06 -2.93 22.55
C VAL A 115 2.40 -1.58 23.20
N LEU A 116 3.11 -0.71 22.50
CA LEU A 116 3.42 0.65 22.96
C LEU A 116 2.14 1.47 23.16
N ALA A 117 1.24 1.49 22.18
CA ALA A 117 -0.01 2.23 22.24
C ALA A 117 -0.87 1.74 23.42
N TYR A 118 -1.03 0.43 23.56
CA TYR A 118 -1.79 -0.18 24.64
C TYR A 118 -1.17 0.12 26.00
N GLY A 119 0.15 -0.07 26.15
CA GLY A 119 0.87 0.18 27.41
C GLY A 119 0.80 1.64 27.87
N LEU A 120 0.73 2.60 26.95
CA LEU A 120 0.66 4.02 27.30
C LEU A 120 -0.78 4.52 27.52
N LEU A 121 -1.76 4.00 26.78
CA LEU A 121 -3.14 4.50 26.77
C LEU A 121 -4.07 3.73 27.71
N ALA A 122 -3.94 2.41 27.80
CA ALA A 122 -4.83 1.57 28.61
C ALA A 122 -4.79 1.93 30.11
N PRO A 123 -3.62 2.18 30.75
CA PRO A 123 -3.57 2.56 32.16
C PRO A 123 -4.24 3.91 32.45
N LYS A 124 -4.36 4.79 31.44
CA LYS A 124 -4.97 6.11 31.56
C LYS A 124 -6.47 6.11 31.24
N GLY A 125 -7.03 4.97 30.83
CA GLY A 125 -8.43 4.87 30.40
C GLY A 125 -8.78 5.76 29.19
N LEU A 126 -7.78 6.19 28.41
CA LEU A 126 -7.96 7.17 27.35
C LEU A 126 -8.31 6.48 26.02
N THR A 127 -9.54 6.71 25.54
CA THR A 127 -9.95 6.35 24.17
C THR A 127 -9.67 7.52 23.22
N LEU A 128 -8.43 7.65 22.77
CA LEU A 128 -8.03 8.67 21.81
C LEU A 128 -8.26 8.18 20.38
N PHE A 129 -8.71 9.11 19.51
CA PHE A 129 -8.95 8.84 18.10
C PHE A 129 -8.18 9.80 17.21
N GLY A 130 -7.85 9.34 16.01
CA GLY A 130 -7.12 10.09 15.00
C GLY A 130 -5.71 10.51 15.42
N PHE A 131 -5.23 11.63 14.89
CA PHE A 131 -3.85 12.09 15.12
C PHE A 131 -3.54 12.45 16.59
N LYS A 132 -4.56 12.59 17.46
CA LYS A 132 -4.35 12.77 18.90
C LYS A 132 -3.68 11.58 19.58
N VAL A 133 -3.81 10.38 18.98
CA VAL A 133 -3.11 9.19 19.47
C VAL A 133 -1.59 9.39 19.39
N ALA A 134 -1.10 9.97 18.28
CA ALA A 134 0.32 10.22 18.08
C ALA A 134 0.87 11.28 19.06
N SER A 135 0.13 12.38 19.29
CA SER A 135 0.55 13.40 20.25
C SER A 135 0.58 12.88 21.68
N ALA A 136 -0.43 12.10 22.09
CA ALA A 136 -0.46 11.53 23.43
C ALA A 136 0.64 10.48 23.67
N GLN A 137 0.99 9.70 22.64
CA GLN A 137 2.14 8.80 22.74
C GLN A 137 3.46 9.56 22.86
N ALA A 138 3.63 10.64 22.08
CA ALA A 138 4.81 11.50 22.17
C ALA A 138 4.95 12.16 23.55
N GLU A 139 3.85 12.66 24.13
CA GLU A 139 3.82 13.22 25.48
C GLU A 139 4.14 12.18 26.55
N ALA A 140 3.55 10.99 26.44
CA ALA A 140 3.78 9.93 27.41
C ALA A 140 5.23 9.42 27.36
N LEU A 141 5.83 9.35 26.17
CA LEU A 141 7.23 8.96 26.03
C LEU A 141 8.18 10.07 26.52
N ALA A 142 7.83 11.34 26.31
CA ALA A 142 8.60 12.48 26.80
C ALA A 142 8.62 12.58 28.33
N ALA A 143 7.56 12.12 29.00
CA ALA A 143 7.54 12.04 30.46
C ALA A 143 8.56 11.02 31.03
N VAL A 144 8.95 10.01 30.25
CA VAL A 144 9.88 8.95 30.68
C VAL A 144 11.29 9.18 30.17
N LEU A 145 11.44 9.55 28.89
CA LEU A 145 12.74 9.70 28.21
C LEU A 145 13.21 11.17 28.11
N GLY A 146 12.41 12.11 28.59
CA GLY A 146 12.68 13.55 28.56
C GLY A 146 12.12 14.28 27.33
N PRO A 147 12.18 15.63 27.32
CA PRO A 147 11.48 16.46 26.32
C PRO A 147 11.90 16.19 24.87
N ALA A 148 13.14 15.76 24.63
CA ALA A 148 13.64 15.45 23.29
C ALA A 148 12.87 14.30 22.63
N ALA A 149 12.35 13.34 23.41
CA ALA A 149 11.58 12.22 22.88
C ALA A 149 10.28 12.67 22.21
N TRP A 150 9.66 13.76 22.70
CA TRP A 150 8.48 14.34 22.07
C TRP A 150 8.77 14.75 20.61
N PHE A 151 9.86 15.48 20.41
CA PHE A 151 10.27 15.94 19.08
C PHE A 151 10.63 14.77 18.18
N ILE A 152 11.43 13.82 18.67
CA ILE A 152 11.86 12.65 17.89
C ILE A 152 10.67 11.81 17.42
N VAL A 153 9.68 11.56 18.29
CA VAL A 153 8.50 10.77 17.94
C VAL A 153 7.65 11.49 16.90
N LEU A 154 7.34 12.77 17.10
CA LEU A 154 6.50 13.52 16.16
C LEU A 154 7.19 13.80 14.84
N PHE A 155 8.47 14.16 14.88
CA PHE A 155 9.26 14.41 13.68
C PHE A 155 9.50 13.11 12.88
N GLY A 156 9.78 12.01 13.58
CA GLY A 156 9.86 10.69 12.97
C GLY A 156 8.53 10.25 12.35
N GLY A 157 7.41 10.46 13.06
CA GLY A 157 6.07 10.19 12.55
C GLY A 157 5.73 11.03 11.32
N PHE A 158 6.08 12.32 11.32
CA PHE A 158 5.96 13.20 10.15
C PHE A 158 6.74 12.65 8.96
N TRP A 159 8.03 12.33 9.14
CA TRP A 159 8.86 11.85 8.03
C TRP A 159 8.42 10.49 7.50
N MET A 160 7.93 9.61 8.38
CA MET A 160 7.36 8.32 8.01
C MET A 160 6.10 8.48 7.15
N LEU A 161 5.16 9.32 7.58
CA LEU A 161 3.94 9.60 6.82
C LEU A 161 4.27 10.33 5.50
N PHE A 162 5.11 11.35 5.55
CA PHE A 162 5.52 12.12 4.39
C PHE A 162 6.21 11.24 3.34
N GLY A 163 7.20 10.45 3.75
CA GLY A 163 7.93 9.53 2.86
C GLY A 163 7.01 8.49 2.24
N SER A 164 6.07 7.93 3.01
CA SER A 164 5.10 6.96 2.50
C SER A 164 4.16 7.58 1.44
N GLN A 165 3.63 8.78 1.70
CA GLN A 165 2.74 9.46 0.75
C GLN A 165 3.49 9.90 -0.51
N PHE A 166 4.72 10.40 -0.36
CA PHE A 166 5.54 10.79 -1.51
C PHE A 166 5.90 9.58 -2.39
N GLY A 167 6.27 8.46 -1.77
CA GLY A 167 6.51 7.20 -2.47
C GLY A 167 5.27 6.69 -3.22
N LEU A 168 4.09 6.77 -2.60
CA LEU A 168 2.83 6.38 -3.24
C LEU A 168 2.48 7.29 -4.42
N MET A 169 2.71 8.60 -4.32
CA MET A 169 2.48 9.55 -5.41
C MET A 169 3.39 9.27 -6.61
N ASP A 170 4.69 8.99 -6.36
CA ASP A 170 5.63 8.53 -7.39
C ASP A 170 5.15 7.23 -8.04
N ALA A 171 4.76 6.24 -7.23
CA ALA A 171 4.29 4.94 -7.69
C ALA A 171 3.10 5.06 -8.65
N VAL A 172 2.08 5.81 -8.24
CA VAL A 172 0.86 6.01 -9.04
C VAL A 172 1.19 6.73 -10.35
N ALA A 173 2.02 7.77 -10.31
CA ALA A 173 2.43 8.49 -11.51
C ALA A 173 3.18 7.58 -12.50
N ARG A 174 4.05 6.69 -12.01
CA ARG A 174 4.75 5.69 -12.85
C ARG A 174 3.80 4.69 -13.47
N VAL A 175 2.92 4.06 -12.68
CA VAL A 175 1.99 3.05 -13.18
C VAL A 175 1.05 3.63 -14.24
N ILE A 176 0.53 4.83 -14.02
CA ILE A 176 -0.28 5.55 -15.02
C ILE A 176 0.58 5.81 -16.27
N THR A 177 1.81 6.29 -16.10
CA THR A 177 2.70 6.54 -17.24
C THR A 177 2.97 5.29 -18.05
N ASP A 178 3.35 4.19 -17.40
CA ASP A 178 3.65 2.91 -18.05
C ASP A 178 2.43 2.38 -18.83
N ASN A 179 1.26 2.38 -18.20
CA ASN A 179 0.02 1.89 -18.83
C ASN A 179 -0.37 2.71 -20.06
N PHE A 180 -0.34 4.05 -19.96
CA PHE A 180 -0.66 4.92 -21.08
C PHE A 180 0.42 4.92 -22.16
N TRP A 181 1.69 4.72 -21.77
CA TRP A 181 2.82 4.60 -22.69
C TRP A 181 2.66 3.39 -23.60
N ILE A 182 2.25 2.25 -23.05
CA ILE A 182 2.00 1.02 -23.81
C ILE A 182 0.69 1.17 -24.62
N ALA A 183 -0.40 1.60 -23.99
CA ALA A 183 -1.74 1.55 -24.57
C ALA A 183 -2.02 2.62 -25.64
N SER A 184 -1.32 3.76 -25.64
CA SER A 184 -1.71 4.91 -26.48
C SER A 184 -0.56 5.50 -27.30
N PRO A 185 -0.55 5.26 -28.62
CA PRO A 185 0.39 5.92 -29.54
C PRO A 185 0.26 7.45 -29.53
N LYS A 186 -0.93 7.99 -29.22
CA LYS A 186 -1.16 9.44 -29.11
C LYS A 186 -0.44 10.07 -27.92
N VAL A 187 -0.31 9.33 -26.81
CA VAL A 187 0.43 9.79 -25.63
C VAL A 187 1.92 9.86 -25.97
N ARG A 188 2.46 8.85 -26.66
CA ARG A 188 3.87 8.82 -27.09
C ARG A 188 4.21 9.98 -28.02
N SER A 189 3.37 10.24 -29.02
CA SER A 189 3.57 11.36 -29.95
C SER A 189 3.47 12.73 -29.27
N TRP A 190 2.51 12.94 -28.36
CA TRP A 190 2.42 14.15 -27.55
C TRP A 190 3.66 14.36 -26.67
N CYS A 191 4.20 13.27 -26.13
CA CYS A 191 5.41 13.28 -25.31
C CYS A 191 6.71 13.45 -26.11
N LYS A 192 6.66 13.46 -27.45
CA LYS A 192 7.84 13.41 -28.32
C LYS A 192 8.78 12.25 -27.95
N GLU A 193 8.21 11.08 -27.67
CA GLU A 193 8.94 9.87 -27.25
C GLU A 193 9.76 10.03 -25.93
N ASP A 194 9.48 11.06 -25.11
CA ASP A 194 10.05 11.19 -23.76
C ASP A 194 8.99 10.92 -22.67
N PRO A 195 8.96 9.71 -22.06
CA PRO A 195 7.94 9.31 -21.08
C PRO A 195 7.94 10.19 -19.82
N ARG A 196 9.04 10.89 -19.54
CA ARG A 196 9.15 11.78 -18.37
C ARG A 196 8.13 12.89 -18.41
N ARG A 197 7.80 13.42 -19.60
CA ARG A 197 6.84 14.52 -19.74
C ARG A 197 5.46 14.13 -19.23
N PHE A 198 5.03 12.92 -19.55
CA PHE A 198 3.76 12.40 -19.05
C PHE A 198 3.83 12.08 -17.57
N TYR A 199 4.91 11.46 -17.12
CA TYR A 199 5.14 11.19 -15.69
C TYR A 199 5.04 12.45 -14.84
N TYR A 200 5.75 13.53 -15.19
CA TYR A 200 5.67 14.78 -14.44
C TYR A 200 4.30 15.46 -14.57
N ALA A 201 3.65 15.37 -15.73
CA ALA A 201 2.28 15.89 -15.88
C ALA A 201 1.30 15.20 -14.92
N VAL A 202 1.37 13.87 -14.82
CA VAL A 202 0.57 13.09 -13.87
C VAL A 202 0.95 13.42 -12.43
N LEU A 203 2.25 13.50 -12.12
CA LEU A 203 2.75 13.84 -10.78
C LEU A 203 2.26 15.22 -10.32
N TYR A 204 2.36 16.25 -11.18
CA TYR A 204 1.88 17.59 -10.87
C TYR A 204 0.36 17.63 -10.74
N LEU A 205 -0.37 16.87 -11.56
CA LEU A 205 -1.83 16.75 -11.43
C LEU A 205 -2.21 16.16 -10.06
N LEU A 206 -1.55 15.07 -9.64
CA LEU A 206 -1.76 14.48 -8.32
C LEU A 206 -1.46 15.47 -7.19
N PHE A 207 -0.38 16.25 -7.32
CA PHE A 207 -0.01 17.28 -6.34
C PHE A 207 -1.04 18.42 -6.28
N ILE A 208 -1.54 18.89 -7.42
CA ILE A 208 -2.60 19.91 -7.49
C ILE A 208 -3.88 19.41 -6.83
N VAL A 209 -4.29 18.17 -7.11
CA VAL A 209 -5.48 17.57 -6.47
C VAL A 209 -5.28 17.46 -4.96
N ALA A 210 -4.12 17.00 -4.51
CA ALA A 210 -3.79 16.93 -3.08
C ALA A 210 -3.82 18.32 -2.41
N LEU A 211 -3.29 19.35 -3.08
CA LEU A 211 -3.30 20.73 -2.58
C LEU A 211 -4.74 21.28 -2.49
N ILE A 212 -5.58 21.03 -3.50
CA ILE A 212 -7.00 21.43 -3.49
C ILE A 212 -7.72 20.76 -2.31
N LEU A 213 -7.51 19.46 -2.10
CA LEU A 213 -8.11 18.74 -0.97
C LEU A 213 -7.61 19.26 0.39
N LEU A 214 -6.33 19.60 0.49
CA LEU A 214 -5.74 20.18 1.70
C LEU A 214 -6.32 21.57 2.01
N ILE A 215 -6.38 22.46 1.01
CA ILE A 215 -6.96 23.80 1.15
C ILE A 215 -8.47 23.70 1.45
N GLY A 216 -9.18 22.79 0.77
CA GLY A 216 -10.58 22.46 1.04
C GLY A 216 -10.82 22.01 2.49
N SER A 217 -9.96 21.12 2.98
CA SER A 217 -10.02 20.58 4.35
C SER A 217 -9.74 21.64 5.41
N ILE A 218 -8.65 22.40 5.26
CA ILE A 218 -8.19 23.36 6.29
C ILE A 218 -8.96 24.69 6.18
N GLY A 219 -9.15 25.20 4.96
CA GLY A 219 -9.76 26.50 4.70
C GLY A 219 -11.28 26.48 4.76
N PHE A 220 -11.92 25.44 4.22
CA PHE A 220 -13.39 25.36 4.11
C PHE A 220 -14.01 24.30 5.04
N GLY A 221 -13.20 23.54 5.76
CA GLY A 221 -13.67 22.58 6.75
C GLY A 221 -14.39 21.36 6.16
N TRP A 222 -14.15 21.00 4.89
CA TRP A 222 -14.86 19.90 4.20
C TRP A 222 -14.81 18.58 4.96
N MET A 223 -13.66 18.24 5.52
CA MET A 223 -13.46 17.05 6.32
C MET A 223 -12.18 17.21 7.13
N LYS A 224 -12.14 16.65 8.35
CA LYS A 224 -10.92 16.62 9.16
C LYS A 224 -9.83 15.78 8.44
N PRO A 225 -8.54 16.14 8.50
CA PRO A 225 -7.47 15.41 7.82
C PRO A 225 -7.44 13.89 8.09
N TYR A 226 -7.74 13.49 9.32
CA TYR A 226 -7.86 12.07 9.68
C TYR A 226 -9.01 11.36 8.94
N GLY A 227 -10.16 12.03 8.77
CA GLY A 227 -11.29 11.49 8.02
C GLY A 227 -10.97 11.31 6.54
N LEU A 228 -10.23 12.25 5.94
CA LEU A 228 -9.75 12.12 4.55
C LEU A 228 -8.81 10.93 4.38
N ALA A 229 -7.90 10.73 5.33
CA ALA A 229 -7.00 9.56 5.32
C ALA A 229 -7.79 8.24 5.44
N ALA A 230 -8.75 8.17 6.36
CA ALA A 230 -9.60 6.99 6.53
C ALA A 230 -10.49 6.73 5.30
N LEU A 231 -11.02 7.79 4.67
CA LEU A 231 -11.78 7.69 3.43
C LEU A 231 -10.90 7.16 2.28
N GLY A 232 -9.69 7.69 2.12
CA GLY A 232 -8.73 7.20 1.14
C GLY A 232 -8.35 5.73 1.36
N ALA A 233 -8.13 5.33 2.62
CA ALA A 233 -7.87 3.94 2.97
C ALA A 233 -9.05 3.04 2.58
N ASN A 234 -10.27 3.42 2.93
CA ASN A 234 -11.48 2.68 2.61
C ASN A 234 -11.71 2.53 1.09
N LEU A 235 -11.43 3.57 0.29
CA LEU A 235 -11.44 3.47 -1.17
C LEU A 235 -10.39 2.47 -1.69
N GLY A 236 -9.33 2.22 -0.94
CA GLY A 236 -8.35 1.18 -1.22
C GLY A 236 -8.89 -0.25 -1.16
N LEU A 237 -10.02 -0.51 -0.49
CA LEU A 237 -10.63 -1.85 -0.45
C LEU A 237 -11.15 -2.33 -1.80
N PHE A 238 -11.43 -1.41 -2.74
CA PHE A 238 -11.83 -1.78 -4.09
C PHE A 238 -10.69 -2.40 -4.90
N ALA A 239 -9.45 -1.97 -4.64
CA ALA A 239 -8.28 -2.43 -5.39
C ALA A 239 -8.06 -3.96 -5.35
N PRO A 240 -8.01 -4.63 -4.17
CA PRO A 240 -7.81 -6.09 -4.14
C PRO A 240 -8.96 -6.88 -4.79
N LEU A 241 -10.19 -6.36 -4.77
CA LEU A 241 -11.33 -7.03 -5.41
C LEU A 241 -11.26 -7.03 -6.93
N ILE A 242 -10.52 -6.09 -7.52
CA ILE A 242 -10.27 -6.06 -8.96
C ILE A 242 -8.95 -6.77 -9.26
N ALA A 243 -7.91 -6.47 -8.50
CA ALA A 243 -6.56 -6.92 -8.78
C ALA A 243 -6.36 -8.43 -8.53
N TYR A 244 -6.94 -9.01 -7.49
CA TYR A 244 -6.77 -10.45 -7.21
C TYR A 244 -7.41 -11.34 -8.28
N PRO A 245 -8.66 -11.10 -8.75
CA PRO A 245 -9.20 -11.84 -9.88
C PRO A 245 -8.36 -11.67 -11.15
N LEU A 246 -7.93 -10.45 -11.46
CA LEU A 246 -7.08 -10.20 -12.63
C LEU A 246 -5.73 -10.92 -12.51
N GLN A 247 -5.12 -10.96 -11.33
CA GLN A 247 -3.90 -11.72 -11.09
C GLN A 247 -4.11 -13.22 -11.35
N ILE A 248 -5.20 -13.80 -10.86
CA ILE A 248 -5.53 -15.20 -11.14
C ILE A 248 -5.72 -15.45 -12.64
N VAL A 249 -6.34 -14.51 -13.36
CA VAL A 249 -6.48 -14.59 -14.82
C VAL A 249 -5.11 -14.57 -15.50
N VAL A 250 -4.21 -13.67 -15.09
CA VAL A 250 -2.83 -13.60 -15.61
C VAL A 250 -2.09 -14.91 -15.34
N ASP A 251 -2.20 -15.45 -14.12
CA ASP A 251 -1.50 -16.65 -13.69
C ASP A 251 -1.87 -17.89 -14.52
N TYR A 252 -3.13 -18.02 -14.93
CA TYR A 252 -3.61 -19.22 -15.63
C TYR A 252 -3.83 -19.05 -17.13
N LYS A 253 -4.15 -17.84 -17.62
CA LYS A 253 -4.39 -17.60 -19.05
C LYS A 253 -3.17 -17.07 -19.79
N LEU A 254 -2.34 -16.23 -19.17
CA LEU A 254 -1.24 -15.55 -19.85
C LEU A 254 0.11 -16.22 -19.57
N MET A 255 0.32 -16.74 -18.36
CA MET A 255 1.62 -17.32 -18.00
C MET A 255 1.82 -18.77 -18.50
N PRO A 256 3.02 -19.09 -19.04
CA PRO A 256 3.45 -20.47 -19.30
C PRO A 256 3.37 -21.33 -18.04
N LYS A 257 3.15 -22.64 -18.21
CA LYS A 257 2.93 -23.57 -17.09
C LYS A 257 4.09 -23.59 -16.09
N GLU A 258 5.31 -23.39 -16.59
CA GLU A 258 6.58 -23.41 -15.86
C GLU A 258 6.75 -22.19 -14.93
N GLN A 259 6.05 -21.09 -15.21
CA GLN A 259 6.11 -19.84 -14.43
C GLN A 259 4.95 -19.68 -13.46
N ARG A 260 3.93 -20.54 -13.52
CA ARG A 260 2.73 -20.40 -12.71
C ARG A 260 3.06 -20.47 -11.23
N PRO A 261 2.38 -19.67 -10.39
CA PRO A 261 2.53 -19.78 -8.96
C PRO A 261 1.99 -21.12 -8.47
N HIS A 262 2.41 -21.51 -7.27
CA HIS A 262 1.89 -22.70 -6.61
C HIS A 262 0.38 -22.52 -6.35
N PRO A 263 -0.47 -23.57 -6.45
CA PRO A 263 -1.91 -23.44 -6.25
C PRO A 263 -2.33 -22.82 -4.91
N ILE A 264 -1.50 -22.97 -3.88
CA ILE A 264 -1.70 -22.31 -2.57
C ILE A 264 -1.80 -20.78 -2.73
N THR A 265 -1.00 -20.17 -3.59
CA THR A 265 -1.06 -18.72 -3.87
C THR A 265 -2.44 -18.33 -4.38
N THR A 266 -3.00 -19.11 -5.31
CA THR A 266 -4.34 -18.87 -5.85
C THR A 266 -5.41 -19.01 -4.78
N VAL A 267 -5.32 -20.03 -3.92
CA VAL A 267 -6.25 -20.20 -2.79
C VAL A 267 -6.19 -19.01 -1.84
N LEU A 268 -4.98 -18.51 -1.51
CA LEU A 268 -4.80 -17.33 -0.68
C LEU A 268 -5.39 -16.07 -1.32
N LEU A 269 -5.24 -15.88 -2.64
CA LEU A 269 -5.88 -14.77 -3.36
C LEU A 269 -7.41 -14.86 -3.29
N VAL A 270 -7.99 -16.05 -3.45
CA VAL A 270 -9.44 -16.27 -3.33
C VAL A 270 -9.94 -15.95 -1.91
N ILE A 271 -9.22 -16.42 -0.88
CA ILE A 271 -9.53 -16.07 0.51
C ILE A 271 -9.47 -14.55 0.71
N GLY A 272 -8.46 -13.89 0.14
CA GLY A 272 -8.33 -12.44 0.16
C GLY A 272 -9.51 -11.72 -0.48
N ILE A 273 -9.99 -12.19 -1.64
CA ILE A 273 -11.18 -11.64 -2.31
C ILE A 273 -12.39 -11.69 -1.38
N VAL A 274 -12.65 -12.84 -0.75
CA VAL A 274 -13.78 -13.01 0.17
C VAL A 274 -13.64 -12.12 1.40
N TRP A 275 -12.44 -12.07 2.00
CA TRP A 275 -12.14 -11.26 3.18
C TRP A 275 -12.35 -9.77 2.92
N TYR A 276 -11.70 -9.20 1.89
CA TYR A 276 -11.84 -7.78 1.57
C TYR A 276 -13.25 -7.44 1.04
N GLY A 277 -13.89 -8.40 0.37
CA GLY A 277 -15.27 -8.27 -0.11
C GLY A 277 -16.26 -8.14 1.04
N PHE A 278 -16.06 -8.88 2.13
CA PHE A 278 -16.85 -8.76 3.35
C PHE A 278 -16.74 -7.35 3.95
N PHE A 279 -15.52 -6.84 4.15
CA PHE A 279 -15.32 -5.50 4.73
C PHE A 279 -15.83 -4.38 3.83
N LEU A 280 -15.66 -4.49 2.51
CA LEU A 280 -16.23 -3.51 1.59
C LEU A 280 -17.76 -3.53 1.62
N SER A 281 -18.37 -4.71 1.65
CA SER A 281 -19.83 -4.85 1.75
C SER A 281 -20.36 -4.26 3.06
N ALA A 282 -19.69 -4.53 4.19
CA ALA A 282 -20.04 -3.95 5.49
C ALA A 282 -19.94 -2.41 5.47
N LEU A 283 -18.87 -1.86 4.89
CA LEU A 283 -18.69 -0.42 4.72
C LEU A 283 -19.80 0.20 3.85
N LEU A 284 -20.15 -0.42 2.73
CA LEU A 284 -21.21 0.07 1.83
C LEU A 284 -22.57 0.03 2.51
N LEU A 285 -22.89 -1.04 3.25
CA LEU A 285 -24.14 -1.14 4.01
C LEU A 285 -24.24 -0.05 5.09
N GLN A 286 -23.14 0.21 5.81
CA GLN A 286 -23.13 1.28 6.81
C GLN A 286 -23.27 2.67 6.16
N THR A 287 -22.56 2.91 5.06
CA THR A 287 -22.48 4.24 4.42
C THR A 287 -23.73 4.56 3.60
N LEU A 288 -24.30 3.59 2.90
CA LEU A 288 -25.44 3.80 1.98
C LEU A 288 -26.79 3.46 2.61
N ALA A 289 -26.86 2.42 3.47
CA ALA A 289 -28.11 1.97 4.08
C ALA A 289 -28.26 2.41 5.55
N GLY A 290 -27.23 3.06 6.14
CA GLY A 290 -27.26 3.54 7.52
C GLY A 290 -27.34 2.42 8.58
N ILE A 291 -27.08 1.16 8.18
CA ILE A 291 -27.18 0.01 9.06
C ILE A 291 -25.97 0.00 10.00
N LYS A 292 -26.24 0.07 11.31
CA LYS A 292 -25.22 -0.18 12.34
C LYS A 292 -25.11 -1.69 12.54
N LEU A 293 -24.04 -2.28 12.00
CA LEU A 293 -23.68 -3.69 12.19
C LEU A 293 -23.10 -3.94 13.59
#